data_AF-A0A3S2PDS5-F1
#
_entry.id   AF-A0A3S2PDS5-F1
#
_cell.length_a   1.000
_cell.length_b   1.000
_cell.length_c   1.000
_cell.angle_alpha   90.00
_cell.angle_beta   90.00
_cell.angle_gamma   90.00
#
_symmetry.space_group_name_H-M   'P 1'
#
loop_
_entity.id
_entity.type
_entity.pdbx_description
1 polymer ?
#
loop_
_entity_poly.entity_id
_entity_poly.type
_entity_poly.pdbx_seq_one_letter_code
_entity_poly.pdbx_strand_id
1 'polypeptide(L)'
;MANHNPARVVLMFVGLFTFLAAITFNFLSGFGDKSGVFQQRIEDVTMKYSTLITPAQWTYLVWDFTYFWIFAMFVYFLTGLCRRNVYDWMYTTPAVLPYGFHVAIIINFGLNITWLFLYDRELLMPALITSVLMTVTDYMVLIFSCYGLQTYGAWLNKYHKADLWLLRILVQNGVAVYASWGTLSTLLSLTMYLQHRTDTFKCDCSFLSLLLLLIELVVWFLLENFYFVGEVRYVVTIYPVVIYWLAGSLTNSRSPGDHVYIFAAVILGISCVMFVTRLALVTWRHCKQPLYKDNGLDLSPVEISLKQSKFFL
;
A
#
# COMPACT_ATOMS: atom_id res chain seq x y z
N MET A 1 10.90 -1.07 -35.88
CA MET A 1 9.96 -2.20 -35.69
C MET A 1 9.55 -2.17 -34.23
N ALA A 2 8.26 -1.93 -33.93
CA ALA A 2 7.76 -1.90 -32.56
C ALA A 2 7.83 -3.32 -31.99
N ASN A 3 8.81 -3.59 -31.14
CA ASN A 3 8.95 -4.89 -30.50
C ASN A 3 8.01 -4.90 -29.30
N HIS A 4 6.78 -5.39 -29.54
CA HIS A 4 5.88 -5.73 -28.44
C HIS A 4 6.61 -6.64 -27.46
N ASN A 5 6.53 -6.30 -26.16
CA ASN A 5 7.04 -7.16 -25.11
C ASN A 5 5.89 -8.01 -24.54
N PRO A 6 5.67 -9.25 -25.05
CA PRO A 6 4.52 -10.04 -24.67
C PRO A 6 4.52 -10.39 -23.18
N ALA A 7 5.69 -10.52 -22.55
CA ALA A 7 5.81 -10.87 -21.14
C ALA A 7 5.17 -9.82 -20.22
N ARG A 8 5.39 -8.52 -20.48
CA ARG A 8 4.75 -7.46 -19.67
C ARG A 8 3.24 -7.42 -19.86
N VAL A 9 2.77 -7.60 -21.10
CA VAL A 9 1.35 -7.64 -21.40
C VAL A 9 0.68 -8.80 -20.65
N VAL A 10 1.28 -9.99 -20.71
CA VAL A 10 0.81 -11.16 -19.96
C VAL A 10 0.76 -10.86 -18.46
N LEU A 11 1.81 -10.27 -17.87
CA LEU A 11 1.82 -9.93 -16.45
C LEU A 11 0.77 -8.89 -16.05
N MET A 12 0.49 -7.90 -16.90
CA MET A 12 -0.57 -6.93 -16.65
C MET A 12 -1.95 -7.61 -16.61
N PHE A 13 -2.23 -8.51 -17.57
CA PHE A 13 -3.49 -9.25 -17.60
C PHE A 13 -3.60 -10.26 -16.45
N VAL A 14 -2.54 -11.01 -16.15
CA VAL A 14 -2.51 -11.91 -14.99
C VAL A 14 -2.75 -11.13 -13.70
N GLY A 15 -2.10 -9.96 -13.54
CA GLY A 15 -2.34 -9.06 -12.42
C GLY A 15 -3.79 -8.63 -12.30
N LEU A 16 -4.42 -8.23 -13.41
CA LEU A 16 -5.83 -7.83 -13.43
C LEU A 16 -6.75 -9.00 -13.07
N PHE A 17 -6.55 -10.19 -13.63
CA PHE A 17 -7.39 -11.33 -13.34
C PHE A 17 -7.24 -11.81 -11.89
N THR A 18 -6.02 -11.84 -11.34
CA THR A 18 -5.79 -12.16 -9.93
C THR A 18 -6.41 -11.12 -9.01
N PHE A 19 -6.37 -9.84 -9.40
CA PHE A 19 -7.04 -8.76 -8.66
C PHE A 19 -8.57 -8.92 -8.66
N LEU A 20 -9.18 -9.20 -9.82
CA LEU A 20 -10.62 -9.47 -9.93
C LEU A 20 -11.03 -10.70 -9.11
N ALA A 21 -10.19 -11.74 -9.09
CA ALA A 21 -10.39 -12.90 -8.23
C ALA A 21 -10.34 -12.49 -6.74
N ALA A 22 -9.36 -11.68 -6.34
CA ALA A 22 -9.24 -11.20 -4.96
C ALA A 22 -10.48 -10.39 -4.53
N ILE A 23 -10.95 -9.45 -5.36
CA ILE A 23 -12.22 -8.72 -5.08
C ILE A 23 -13.38 -9.70 -4.92
N THR A 24 -13.50 -10.67 -5.82
CA THR A 24 -14.60 -11.64 -5.79
C THR A 24 -14.59 -12.44 -4.49
N PHE A 25 -13.44 -12.95 -4.06
CA PHE A 25 -13.34 -13.68 -2.80
C PHE A 25 -13.55 -12.80 -1.57
N ASN A 26 -13.11 -11.54 -1.56
CA ASN A 26 -13.41 -10.60 -0.48
C ASN A 26 -14.91 -10.28 -0.40
N PHE A 27 -15.58 -10.13 -1.54
CA PHE A 27 -17.02 -9.93 -1.58
C PHE A 27 -17.76 -11.16 -1.02
N LEU A 28 -17.38 -12.36 -1.46
CA LEU A 28 -17.97 -13.61 -0.98
C LEU A 28 -17.71 -13.84 0.53
N SER A 29 -16.53 -13.47 1.04
CA SER A 29 -16.21 -13.59 2.46
C SER A 29 -17.07 -12.68 3.33
N GLY A 30 -17.56 -11.57 2.78
CA GLY A 30 -18.56 -10.71 3.39
C GLY A 30 -19.94 -11.38 3.57
N PHE A 31 -20.27 -12.43 2.81
CA PHE A 31 -21.51 -13.21 2.97
C PHE A 31 -21.36 -14.45 3.86
N GLY A 32 -20.12 -14.87 4.18
CA GLY A 32 -19.87 -16.03 5.02
C GLY A 32 -20.50 -17.30 4.47
N ASP A 33 -21.21 -18.06 5.31
CA ASP A 33 -21.89 -19.31 4.98
C ASP A 33 -22.84 -19.20 3.77
N LYS A 34 -23.53 -18.06 3.63
CA LYS A 34 -24.45 -17.81 2.50
C LYS A 34 -23.76 -17.75 1.14
N SER A 35 -22.44 -17.55 1.10
CA SER A 35 -21.67 -17.59 -0.14
C SER A 35 -21.47 -19.02 -0.67
N GLY A 36 -21.59 -20.05 0.18
CA GLY A 36 -21.21 -21.43 -0.11
C GLY A 36 -19.70 -21.69 -0.18
N VAL A 37 -18.86 -20.65 -0.10
CA VAL A 37 -17.39 -20.74 -0.18
C VAL A 37 -16.74 -20.62 1.19
N PHE A 38 -17.22 -19.67 2.00
CA PHE A 38 -16.75 -19.38 3.36
C PHE A 38 -17.66 -20.02 4.40
N GLN A 39 -17.14 -20.35 5.58
CA GLN A 39 -17.92 -20.88 6.69
C GLN A 39 -18.51 -19.78 7.57
N GLN A 40 -17.84 -18.65 7.66
CA GLN A 40 -18.27 -17.52 8.47
C GLN A 40 -17.84 -16.19 7.86
N ARG A 41 -18.45 -15.10 8.31
CA ARG A 41 -18.11 -13.77 7.81
C ARG A 41 -16.80 -13.33 8.47
N ILE A 42 -15.94 -12.67 7.70
CA ILE A 42 -14.67 -12.12 8.23
C ILE A 42 -14.93 -11.17 9.40
N GLU A 43 -16.01 -10.39 9.32
CA GLU A 43 -16.44 -9.49 10.38
C GLU A 43 -16.76 -10.23 11.69
N ASP A 44 -17.42 -11.38 11.62
CA ASP A 44 -17.79 -12.17 12.80
C ASP A 44 -16.53 -12.68 13.52
N VAL A 45 -15.52 -13.11 12.75
CA VAL A 45 -14.21 -13.52 13.29
C VAL A 45 -13.50 -12.34 13.96
N THR A 46 -13.51 -11.16 13.33
CA THR A 46 -12.91 -9.95 13.91
C THR A 46 -13.63 -9.53 15.20
N MET A 47 -14.96 -9.59 15.25
CA MET A 47 -15.73 -9.31 16.46
C MET A 47 -15.45 -10.33 17.58
N LYS A 48 -15.32 -11.61 17.23
CA LYS A 48 -14.98 -12.69 18.17
C LYS A 48 -13.62 -12.47 18.83
N TYR A 49 -12.64 -11.98 18.06
CA TYR A 49 -11.28 -11.70 18.52
C TYR A 49 -11.01 -10.20 18.74
N SER A 50 -12.03 -9.44 19.12
CA SER A 50 -11.90 -7.98 19.28
C SER A 50 -10.85 -7.62 20.33
N THR A 51 -10.07 -6.60 20.01
CA THR A 51 -9.01 -6.01 20.86
C THR A 51 -9.27 -4.53 21.08
N LEU A 52 -8.52 -3.87 21.98
CA LEU A 52 -8.68 -2.44 22.23
C LEU A 52 -8.29 -1.55 21.03
N ILE A 53 -7.54 -2.09 20.07
CA ILE A 53 -7.15 -1.39 18.85
C ILE A 53 -8.00 -1.78 17.63
N THR A 54 -9.01 -2.64 17.80
CA THR A 54 -9.92 -3.04 16.70
C THR A 54 -10.77 -1.84 16.28
N PRO A 55 -10.70 -1.40 15.01
CA PRO A 55 -11.43 -0.23 14.55
C PRO A 55 -12.93 -0.52 14.41
N ALA A 56 -13.72 0.56 14.39
CA ALA A 56 -15.14 0.48 14.12
C ALA A 56 -15.42 -0.04 12.70
N GLN A 57 -16.60 -0.64 12.50
CA GLN A 57 -16.94 -1.30 11.24
C GLN A 57 -16.87 -0.34 10.02
N TRP A 58 -17.23 0.93 10.19
CA TRP A 58 -17.17 1.93 9.12
C TRP A 58 -15.74 2.17 8.59
N THR A 59 -14.72 1.87 9.39
CA THR A 59 -13.32 2.03 8.99
C THR A 59 -12.91 1.00 7.92
N TYR A 60 -13.64 -0.11 7.78
CA TYR A 60 -13.36 -1.10 6.72
C TYR A 60 -13.75 -0.63 5.31
N LEU A 61 -14.42 0.52 5.15
CA LEU A 61 -14.69 1.15 3.85
C LEU A 61 -13.42 1.47 3.04
N VAL A 62 -12.26 1.54 3.72
CA VAL A 62 -10.97 1.70 3.06
C VAL A 62 -10.67 0.55 2.08
N TRP A 63 -11.22 -0.65 2.29
CA TRP A 63 -11.04 -1.78 1.38
C TRP A 63 -11.69 -1.48 0.04
N ASP A 64 -12.95 -1.06 0.05
CA ASP A 64 -13.69 -0.68 -1.16
C ASP A 64 -12.99 0.47 -1.90
N PHE A 65 -12.54 1.47 -1.14
CA PHE A 65 -11.78 2.59 -1.67
C PHE A 65 -10.46 2.15 -2.32
N THR A 66 -9.72 1.26 -1.67
CA THR A 66 -8.46 0.73 -2.18
C THR A 66 -8.68 -0.12 -3.43
N TYR A 67 -9.73 -0.94 -3.47
CA TYR A 67 -10.08 -1.72 -4.66
C TYR A 67 -10.45 -0.81 -5.83
N PHE A 68 -11.25 0.23 -5.62
CA PHE A 68 -11.53 1.20 -6.66
C PHE A 68 -10.24 1.87 -7.18
N TRP A 69 -9.34 2.24 -6.27
CA TRP A 69 -8.07 2.89 -6.62
C TRP A 69 -7.16 1.97 -7.42
N ILE A 70 -6.99 0.71 -6.99
CA ILE A 70 -6.19 -0.31 -7.69
C ILE A 70 -6.84 -0.66 -9.03
N PHE A 71 -8.17 -0.71 -9.13
CA PHE A 71 -8.85 -0.91 -10.39
C PHE A 71 -8.54 0.22 -11.38
N ALA A 72 -8.64 1.48 -10.94
CA ALA A 72 -8.27 2.63 -11.74
C ALA A 72 -6.78 2.58 -12.17
N MET A 73 -5.89 2.10 -11.31
CA MET A 73 -4.49 1.82 -11.65
C MET A 73 -4.34 0.80 -12.79
N PHE A 74 -5.06 -0.31 -12.75
CA PHE A 74 -5.05 -1.28 -13.85
C PHE A 74 -5.65 -0.72 -15.14
N VAL A 75 -6.72 0.06 -15.06
CA VAL A 75 -7.26 0.78 -16.23
C VAL A 75 -6.18 1.66 -16.84
N TYR A 76 -5.43 2.41 -16.04
CA TYR A 76 -4.29 3.21 -16.52
C TYR A 76 -3.23 2.34 -17.20
N PHE A 77 -2.87 1.18 -16.65
CA PHE A 77 -1.92 0.26 -17.31
C PHE A 77 -2.41 -0.20 -18.68
N LEU A 78 -3.70 -0.54 -18.78
CA LEU A 78 -4.31 -0.95 -20.05
C LEU A 78 -4.36 0.19 -21.07
N THR A 79 -4.60 1.44 -20.64
CA THR A 79 -4.50 2.59 -21.57
C THR A 79 -3.09 2.74 -22.14
N GLY A 80 -2.06 2.37 -21.37
CA GLY A 80 -0.67 2.33 -21.82
C GLY A 80 -0.41 1.36 -22.98
N LEU A 81 -1.22 0.30 -23.12
CA LEU A 81 -1.14 -0.64 -24.25
C LEU A 81 -1.61 0.00 -25.56
N CYS A 82 -2.51 0.97 -25.49
CA CYS A 82 -3.05 1.68 -26.65
C CYS A 82 -2.29 2.98 -26.97
N ARG A 83 -1.39 3.43 -26.09
CA ARG A 83 -0.65 4.69 -26.22
C ARG A 83 0.75 4.48 -26.77
N ARG A 84 1.08 5.21 -27.85
CA ARG A 84 2.41 5.25 -28.46
C ARG A 84 3.17 6.50 -28.03
N ASN A 85 4.49 6.34 -27.94
CA ASN A 85 5.45 7.41 -27.72
C ASN A 85 6.44 7.45 -28.91
N VAL A 86 7.30 8.46 -28.94
CA VAL A 86 8.28 8.68 -30.02
C VAL A 86 9.24 7.49 -30.17
N TYR A 87 9.55 6.78 -29.08
CA TYR A 87 10.49 5.65 -29.08
C TYR A 87 9.80 4.31 -29.35
N ASP A 88 8.69 4.00 -28.67
CA ASP A 88 7.89 2.78 -28.85
C ASP A 88 6.55 2.93 -28.10
N TRP A 89 5.87 1.83 -27.80
CA TRP A 89 4.73 1.81 -26.89
C TRP A 89 5.09 2.34 -25.49
N MET A 90 4.16 3.08 -24.88
CA MET A 90 4.40 3.71 -23.57
C MET A 90 4.64 2.69 -22.45
N TYR A 91 4.15 1.45 -22.60
CA TYR A 91 4.39 0.35 -21.67
C TYR A 91 5.74 -0.38 -21.90
N THR A 92 6.40 -0.18 -23.04
CA THR A 92 7.71 -0.79 -23.35
C THR A 92 8.86 0.18 -23.08
N THR A 93 8.77 1.42 -23.58
CA THR A 93 9.78 2.48 -23.35
C THR A 93 9.14 3.86 -23.08
N PRO A 94 9.32 4.42 -21.87
CA PRO A 94 10.01 3.86 -20.70
C PRO A 94 9.22 2.78 -19.96
N ALA A 95 9.94 1.78 -19.47
CA ALA A 95 9.45 0.76 -18.55
C ALA A 95 9.34 1.31 -17.12
N VAL A 96 8.46 2.30 -16.90
CA VAL A 96 8.44 3.01 -15.61
C VAL A 96 8.06 2.08 -14.45
N LEU A 97 7.27 1.04 -14.72
CA LEU A 97 6.98 0.00 -13.74
C LEU A 97 7.73 -1.28 -14.15
N PRO A 98 8.72 -1.74 -13.35
CA PRO A 98 9.54 -2.90 -13.70
C PRO A 98 8.78 -4.21 -13.56
N TYR A 99 9.31 -5.31 -14.09
CA TYR A 99 8.71 -6.64 -13.90
C TYR A 99 8.47 -7.00 -12.42
N GLY A 100 9.40 -6.63 -11.55
CA GLY A 100 9.30 -6.84 -10.11
C GLY A 100 8.02 -6.24 -9.51
N PHE A 101 7.56 -5.09 -10.01
CA PHE A 101 6.32 -4.46 -9.59
C PHE A 101 5.11 -5.36 -9.88
N HIS A 102 4.99 -5.85 -11.12
CA HIS A 102 3.88 -6.69 -11.53
C HIS A 102 3.89 -8.06 -10.85
N VAL A 103 5.07 -8.66 -10.66
CA VAL A 103 5.17 -9.94 -9.95
C VAL A 103 4.80 -9.77 -8.48
N ALA A 104 5.29 -8.72 -7.81
CA ALA A 104 4.99 -8.46 -6.41
C ALA A 104 3.49 -8.21 -6.17
N ILE A 105 2.82 -7.45 -7.05
CA ILE A 105 1.39 -7.18 -6.89
C ILE A 105 0.53 -8.45 -7.11
N ILE A 106 0.92 -9.32 -8.06
CA ILE A 106 0.26 -10.62 -8.26
C ILE A 106 0.40 -11.50 -7.02
N ILE A 107 1.61 -11.59 -6.46
CA ILE A 107 1.87 -12.35 -5.24
C ILE A 107 1.02 -11.80 -4.09
N ASN A 108 0.96 -10.47 -3.93
CA ASN A 108 0.15 -9.87 -2.87
C ASN A 108 -1.33 -10.24 -2.98
N PHE A 109 -1.94 -10.16 -4.16
CA PHE A 109 -3.34 -10.58 -4.34
C PHE A 109 -3.56 -12.08 -4.08
N GLY A 110 -2.60 -12.93 -4.46
CA GLY A 110 -2.65 -14.36 -4.11
C GLY A 110 -2.58 -14.59 -2.60
N LEU A 111 -1.73 -13.84 -1.89
CA LEU A 111 -1.64 -13.88 -0.43
C LEU A 111 -2.92 -13.33 0.22
N ASN A 112 -3.55 -12.29 -0.34
CA ASN A 112 -4.83 -11.77 0.14
C ASN A 112 -5.94 -12.84 0.09
N ILE A 113 -6.06 -13.56 -1.04
CA ILE A 113 -7.01 -14.68 -1.15
C ILE A 113 -6.68 -15.77 -0.12
N THR A 114 -5.40 -16.11 0.02
CA THR A 114 -4.94 -17.11 1.01
C THR A 114 -5.30 -16.69 2.43
N TRP A 115 -5.10 -15.42 2.77
CA TRP A 115 -5.42 -14.85 4.07
C TRP A 115 -6.91 -14.99 4.40
N LEU A 116 -7.81 -14.73 3.44
CA LEU A 116 -9.25 -14.89 3.64
C LEU A 116 -9.63 -16.30 4.09
N PHE A 117 -9.10 -17.33 3.41
CA PHE A 117 -9.40 -18.72 3.76
C PHE A 117 -8.81 -19.12 5.11
N LEU A 118 -7.60 -18.64 5.44
CA LEU A 118 -7.00 -18.91 6.75
C LEU A 118 -7.77 -18.23 7.88
N TYR A 119 -8.20 -17.00 7.66
CA TYR A 119 -8.93 -16.20 8.65
C TYR A 119 -10.35 -16.72 8.87
N ASP A 120 -11.04 -17.17 7.81
CA ASP A 120 -12.32 -17.90 7.88
C ASP A 120 -12.24 -19.14 8.79
N ARG A 121 -11.10 -19.82 8.80
CA ARG A 121 -10.86 -21.00 9.67
C ARG A 121 -10.30 -20.66 11.04
N GLU A 122 -10.25 -19.38 11.40
CA GLU A 122 -9.72 -18.87 12.67
C GLU A 122 -8.28 -19.30 12.94
N LEU A 123 -7.51 -19.59 11.89
CA LEU A 123 -6.10 -19.97 11.98
C LEU A 123 -5.26 -18.70 12.17
N LEU A 124 -5.34 -18.12 13.37
CA LEU A 124 -4.78 -16.79 13.68
C LEU A 124 -3.27 -16.69 13.42
N MET A 125 -2.49 -17.73 13.73
CA MET A 125 -1.03 -17.72 13.48
C MET A 125 -0.69 -17.78 11.99
N PRO A 126 -1.22 -18.74 11.19
CA PRO A 126 -1.09 -18.69 9.73
C PRO A 126 -1.60 -17.39 9.09
N ALA A 127 -2.73 -16.85 9.58
CA ALA A 127 -3.26 -15.58 9.10
C ALA A 127 -2.29 -14.43 9.38
N LEU A 128 -1.71 -14.34 10.59
CA LEU A 128 -0.69 -13.36 10.95
C LEU A 128 0.54 -13.46 10.05
N ILE A 129 1.09 -14.66 9.84
CA ILE A 129 2.24 -14.86 8.94
C ILE A 129 1.91 -14.37 7.53
N THR A 130 0.71 -14.68 7.05
CA THR A 130 0.25 -14.27 5.72
C THR A 130 0.09 -12.74 5.65
N SER A 131 -0.45 -12.09 6.68
CA SER A 131 -0.53 -10.63 6.77
C SER A 131 0.85 -9.98 6.70
N VAL A 132 1.85 -10.53 7.41
CA VAL A 132 3.24 -10.04 7.34
C VAL A 132 3.79 -10.15 5.92
N LEU A 133 3.60 -11.30 5.26
CA LEU A 133 4.04 -11.49 3.88
C LEU A 133 3.35 -10.51 2.92
N MET A 134 2.05 -10.25 3.10
CA MET A 134 1.32 -9.24 2.34
C MET A 134 1.94 -7.86 2.53
N THR A 135 2.11 -7.40 3.78
CA THR A 135 2.73 -6.10 4.09
C THR A 135 4.12 -5.96 3.46
N VAL A 136 4.96 -7.00 3.53
CA VAL A 136 6.28 -7.01 2.88
C VAL A 136 6.16 -6.86 1.37
N THR A 137 5.25 -7.59 0.74
CA THR A 137 5.03 -7.48 -0.72
C THR A 137 4.50 -6.10 -1.11
N ASP A 138 3.65 -5.45 -0.31
CA ASP A 138 3.19 -4.08 -0.59
C ASP A 138 4.33 -3.07 -0.53
N TYR A 139 5.22 -3.19 0.44
CA TYR A 139 6.44 -2.37 0.49
C TYR A 139 7.34 -2.62 -0.73
N MET A 140 7.47 -3.86 -1.21
CA MET A 140 8.21 -4.17 -2.44
C MET A 140 7.58 -3.48 -3.66
N VAL A 141 6.24 -3.53 -3.80
CA VAL A 141 5.52 -2.83 -4.88
C VAL A 141 5.79 -1.33 -4.83
N LEU A 142 5.76 -0.72 -3.63
CA LEU A 142 6.05 0.70 -3.46
C LEU A 142 7.50 1.04 -3.84
N ILE A 143 8.47 0.24 -3.39
CA ILE A 143 9.90 0.41 -3.73
C ILE A 143 10.11 0.36 -5.24
N PHE A 144 9.54 -0.63 -5.93
CA PHE A 144 9.65 -0.72 -7.39
C PHE A 144 9.04 0.49 -8.11
N SER A 145 7.89 0.97 -7.62
CA SER A 145 7.24 2.17 -8.17
C SER A 145 8.12 3.43 -8.00
N CYS A 146 8.69 3.61 -6.80
CA CYS A 146 9.61 4.72 -6.50
C CYS A 146 10.88 4.67 -7.33
N TYR A 147 11.51 3.49 -7.44
CA TYR A 147 12.70 3.28 -8.24
C TYR A 147 12.46 3.60 -9.73
N GLY A 148 11.33 3.15 -10.27
CA GLY A 148 10.93 3.44 -11.64
C GLY A 148 10.77 4.94 -11.90
N LEU A 149 10.14 5.66 -10.98
CA LEU A 149 9.95 7.11 -11.08
C LEU A 149 11.24 7.90 -10.87
N GLN A 150 12.16 7.42 -10.03
CA GLN A 150 13.49 8.03 -9.88
C GLN A 150 14.28 7.93 -11.18
N THR A 151 14.18 6.79 -11.86
CA THR A 151 14.92 6.52 -13.10
C THR A 151 14.36 7.31 -14.29
N TYR A 152 13.04 7.29 -14.50
CA TYR A 152 12.41 7.87 -15.69
C TYR A 152 11.71 9.22 -15.43
N GLY A 153 11.74 9.72 -14.20
CA GLY A 153 10.94 10.88 -13.79
C GLY A 153 11.37 12.20 -14.43
N ALA A 154 12.66 12.41 -14.72
CA ALA A 154 13.13 13.60 -15.42
C ALA A 154 12.55 13.66 -16.85
N TRP A 155 12.61 12.54 -17.56
CA TRP A 155 12.04 12.40 -18.89
C TRP A 155 10.52 12.59 -18.88
N LEU A 156 9.81 11.96 -17.93
CA LEU A 156 8.37 12.15 -17.77
C LEU A 156 8.01 13.61 -17.46
N ASN A 157 8.80 14.29 -16.62
CA ASN A 157 8.54 15.69 -16.31
C ASN A 157 8.73 16.62 -17.52
N LYS A 158 9.60 16.25 -18.47
CA LYS A 158 9.84 17.04 -19.67
C LYS A 158 8.79 16.79 -20.75
N TYR A 159 8.47 15.53 -21.02
CA TYR A 159 7.66 15.15 -22.18
C TYR A 159 6.22 14.71 -21.82
N HIS A 160 5.98 14.20 -20.62
CA HIS A 160 4.71 13.56 -20.21
C HIS A 160 4.30 13.90 -18.76
N LYS A 161 4.15 15.19 -18.46
CA LYS A 161 3.85 15.68 -17.09
C LYS A 161 2.57 15.10 -16.50
N ALA A 162 1.54 14.87 -17.31
CA ALA A 162 0.29 14.27 -16.87
C ALA A 162 0.52 12.84 -16.35
N ASP A 163 1.31 12.04 -17.08
CA ASP A 163 1.61 10.66 -16.69
C ASP A 163 2.47 10.58 -15.42
N LEU A 164 3.38 11.55 -15.24
CA LEU A 164 4.13 11.69 -13.98
C LEU A 164 3.19 11.86 -12.78
N TRP A 165 2.18 12.72 -12.92
CA TRP A 165 1.19 12.93 -11.85
C TRP A 165 0.26 11.73 -11.67
N LEU A 166 -0.16 11.08 -12.75
CA LEU A 166 -0.92 9.84 -12.66
C LEU A 166 -0.13 8.75 -11.94
N LEU A 167 1.14 8.54 -12.23
CA LEU A 167 1.96 7.56 -11.52
C LEU A 167 2.11 7.89 -10.02
N ARG A 168 2.27 9.16 -9.67
CA ARG A 168 2.35 9.59 -8.27
C ARG A 168 1.04 9.38 -7.51
N ILE A 169 -0.07 9.86 -8.07
CA ILE A 169 -1.38 9.83 -7.42
C ILE A 169 -1.95 8.40 -7.47
N LEU A 170 -1.99 7.81 -8.66
CA LEU A 170 -2.68 6.54 -8.88
C LEU A 170 -1.87 5.34 -8.38
N VAL A 171 -0.56 5.30 -8.67
CA VAL A 171 0.29 4.15 -8.31
C VAL A 171 0.90 4.33 -6.93
N GLN A 172 1.79 5.33 -6.74
CA GLN A 172 2.55 5.44 -5.50
C GLN A 172 1.65 5.68 -4.28
N ASN A 173 0.71 6.64 -4.34
CA ASN A 173 -0.18 6.91 -3.23
C ASN A 173 -1.22 5.79 -3.02
N GLY A 174 -1.70 5.15 -4.09
CA GLY A 174 -2.61 4.00 -3.99
C GLY A 174 -1.95 2.80 -3.31
N VAL A 175 -0.74 2.44 -3.73
CA VAL A 175 0.05 1.38 -3.09
C VAL A 175 0.43 1.76 -1.66
N ALA A 176 0.75 3.03 -1.39
CA ALA A 176 1.04 3.48 -0.03
C ALA A 176 -0.17 3.41 0.91
N VAL A 177 -1.39 3.67 0.42
CA VAL A 177 -2.63 3.41 1.19
C VAL A 177 -2.69 1.93 1.56
N TYR A 178 -2.50 1.07 0.57
CA TYR A 178 -2.61 -0.37 0.75
C TYR A 178 -1.53 -0.93 1.70
N ALA A 179 -0.27 -0.51 1.54
CA ALA A 179 0.83 -0.86 2.44
C ALA A 179 0.56 -0.41 3.88
N SER A 180 0.13 0.85 4.08
CA SER A 180 -0.15 1.40 5.41
C SER A 180 -1.28 0.64 6.09
N TRP A 181 -2.36 0.35 5.34
CA TRP A 181 -3.46 -0.46 5.84
C TRP A 181 -3.04 -1.90 6.14
N GLY A 182 -2.17 -2.48 5.31
CA GLY A 182 -1.57 -3.79 5.52
C GLY A 182 -0.77 -3.85 6.82
N THR A 183 0.07 -2.85 7.11
CA THR A 183 0.81 -2.72 8.37
C THR A 183 -0.13 -2.69 9.57
N LEU A 184 -1.16 -1.85 9.54
CA LEU A 184 -2.15 -1.75 10.62
C LEU A 184 -2.92 -3.06 10.82
N SER A 185 -3.30 -3.73 9.73
CA SER A 185 -3.95 -5.04 9.75
C SER A 185 -3.05 -6.14 10.31
N THR A 186 -1.75 -6.09 10.01
CA THR A 186 -0.74 -6.99 10.57
C THR A 186 -0.55 -6.76 12.06
N LEU A 187 -0.47 -5.51 12.52
CA LEU A 187 -0.42 -5.18 13.95
C LEU A 187 -1.68 -5.63 14.69
N LEU A 188 -2.85 -5.48 14.08
CA LEU A 188 -4.10 -6.00 14.63
C LEU A 188 -4.09 -7.53 14.73
N SER A 189 -3.65 -8.21 13.66
CA SER A 189 -3.52 -9.68 13.63
C SER A 189 -2.55 -10.17 14.72
N LEU A 190 -1.46 -9.44 14.94
CA LEU A 190 -0.49 -9.72 16.00
C LEU A 190 -1.13 -9.57 17.37
N THR A 191 -1.85 -8.48 17.63
CA THR A 191 -2.56 -8.28 18.89
C THR A 191 -3.60 -9.37 19.13
N MET A 192 -4.40 -9.71 18.11
CA MET A 192 -5.40 -10.77 18.20
C MET A 192 -4.78 -12.11 18.59
N TYR A 193 -3.68 -12.49 17.92
CA TYR A 193 -2.97 -13.73 18.20
C TYR A 193 -2.39 -13.75 19.61
N LEU A 194 -1.64 -12.71 20.00
CA LEU A 194 -1.03 -12.65 21.32
C LEU A 194 -2.09 -12.68 22.43
N GLN A 195 -3.13 -11.85 22.32
CA GLN A 195 -4.14 -11.69 23.37
C GLN A 195 -5.03 -12.93 23.54
N HIS A 196 -5.32 -13.68 22.47
CA HIS A 196 -6.29 -14.77 22.53
C HIS A 196 -5.69 -16.18 22.43
N ARG A 197 -4.42 -16.32 22.04
CA ARG A 197 -3.77 -17.64 21.86
C ARG A 197 -2.52 -17.82 22.71
N THR A 198 -2.06 -16.78 23.41
CA THR A 198 -0.90 -16.90 24.30
C THR A 198 -1.29 -16.54 25.74
N ASP A 199 -0.66 -17.21 26.71
CA ASP A 199 -0.85 -16.96 28.14
C ASP A 199 -0.13 -15.67 28.62
N THR A 200 -0.19 -14.58 27.84
CA THR A 200 0.49 -13.32 28.16
C THR A 200 -0.26 -12.54 29.26
N PHE A 201 -0.25 -13.06 30.47
CA PHE A 201 -0.93 -12.49 31.65
C PHE A 201 -0.34 -11.17 32.18
N LYS A 202 0.73 -10.62 31.58
CA LYS A 202 1.52 -9.51 32.16
C LYS A 202 1.71 -8.28 31.26
N CYS A 203 1.36 -8.33 29.98
CA CYS A 203 1.62 -7.22 29.06
C CYS A 203 0.40 -6.94 28.19
N ASP A 204 -0.01 -5.67 28.12
CA ASP A 204 -1.10 -5.25 27.23
C ASP A 204 -0.66 -5.38 25.77
N CYS A 205 -1.09 -6.44 25.11
CA CYS A 205 -0.78 -6.73 23.71
C CYS A 205 -1.19 -5.58 22.78
N SER A 206 -2.27 -4.87 23.13
CA SER A 206 -2.72 -3.69 22.41
C SER A 206 -1.73 -2.52 22.56
N PHE A 207 -1.18 -2.33 23.75
CA PHE A 207 -0.16 -1.31 24.01
C PHE A 207 1.13 -1.61 23.23
N LEU A 208 1.55 -2.87 23.19
CA LEU A 208 2.72 -3.30 22.39
C LEU A 208 2.54 -2.94 20.90
N SER A 209 1.40 -3.26 20.30
CA SER A 209 1.14 -2.93 18.89
C SER A 209 1.08 -1.43 18.63
N LEU A 210 0.53 -0.64 19.55
CA LEU A 210 0.56 0.83 19.45
C LEU A 210 1.98 1.39 19.57
N LEU A 211 2.81 0.81 20.43
CA LEU A 211 4.22 1.20 20.55
C LEU A 211 4.99 0.90 19.27
N LEU A 212 4.78 -0.28 18.68
CA LEU A 212 5.35 -0.65 17.39
C LEU A 212 4.90 0.31 16.28
N LEU A 213 3.61 0.65 16.23
CA LEU A 213 3.09 1.64 15.29
C LEU A 213 3.76 3.01 15.46
N LEU A 214 3.93 3.49 16.70
CA LEU A 214 4.60 4.76 16.96
C LEU A 214 6.06 4.75 16.50
N ILE A 215 6.79 3.66 16.77
CA ILE A 215 8.17 3.50 16.31
C ILE A 215 8.23 3.53 14.79
N GLU A 216 7.37 2.78 14.11
CA GLU A 216 7.32 2.73 12.64
C GLU A 216 6.99 4.09 12.03
N LEU A 217 6.03 4.83 12.59
CA LEU A 217 5.69 6.19 12.18
C LEU A 217 6.87 7.16 12.32
N VAL A 218 7.56 7.14 13.47
CA VAL A 218 8.70 8.03 13.71
C VAL A 218 9.85 7.70 12.77
N VAL A 219 10.19 6.40 12.64
CA VAL A 219 11.25 5.95 11.74
C VAL A 219 10.92 6.31 10.29
N TRP A 220 9.68 6.06 9.85
CA TRP A 220 9.23 6.42 8.50
C TRP A 220 9.30 7.93 8.27
N PHE A 221 8.80 8.75 9.20
CA PHE A 221 8.85 10.21 9.11
C PHE A 221 10.29 10.72 8.97
N LEU A 222 11.25 10.13 9.68
CA LEU A 222 12.67 10.49 9.54
C LEU A 222 13.21 10.06 8.16
N LEU A 223 12.96 8.81 7.76
CA LEU A 223 13.44 8.27 6.48
C LEU A 223 12.90 9.07 5.29
N GLU A 224 11.60 9.40 5.26
CA GLU A 224 10.99 10.10 4.13
C GLU A 224 11.39 11.59 4.03
N ASN A 225 11.84 12.19 5.14
CA ASN A 225 12.16 13.61 5.19
C ASN A 225 13.66 13.90 5.08
N PHE A 226 14.53 12.93 5.42
CA PHE A 226 15.98 13.08 5.36
C PHE A 226 16.65 12.18 4.33
N TYR A 227 16.24 10.93 4.18
CA TYR A 227 16.93 9.95 3.33
C TYR A 227 16.28 9.81 1.96
N PHE A 228 14.97 9.51 1.91
CA PHE A 228 14.23 9.24 0.67
C PHE A 228 13.57 10.50 0.06
N VAL A 229 14.13 11.69 0.30
CA VAL A 229 13.55 12.99 -0.10
C VAL A 229 13.26 13.12 -1.60
N GLY A 230 14.02 12.41 -2.42
CA GLY A 230 13.85 12.35 -3.88
C GLY A 230 12.73 11.40 -4.32
N GLU A 231 12.66 10.25 -3.68
CA GLU A 231 11.92 9.07 -4.15
C GLU A 231 10.47 9.07 -3.68
N VAL A 232 10.23 9.41 -2.41
CA VAL A 232 8.89 9.32 -1.77
C VAL A 232 8.25 10.68 -1.55
N ARG A 233 8.78 11.76 -2.17
CA ARG A 233 8.35 13.14 -1.89
C ARG A 233 6.84 13.35 -1.96
N TYR A 234 6.18 12.74 -2.93
CA TYR A 234 4.74 12.91 -3.16
C TYR A 234 3.89 11.79 -2.58
N VAL A 235 4.49 10.86 -1.83
CA VAL A 235 3.75 9.87 -1.05
C VAL A 235 3.29 10.55 0.24
N VAL A 236 1.99 10.79 0.35
CA VAL A 236 1.38 11.53 1.47
C VAL A 236 0.21 10.79 2.12
N THR A 237 -0.29 9.74 1.48
CA THR A 237 -1.48 8.98 1.93
C THR A 237 -1.27 8.09 3.16
N ILE A 238 -0.02 7.89 3.60
CA ILE A 238 0.33 7.07 4.78
C ILE A 238 -0.34 7.63 6.04
N TYR A 239 -0.16 8.93 6.33
CA TYR A 239 -0.70 9.53 7.55
C TYR A 239 -2.23 9.59 7.59
N PRO A 240 -2.95 9.97 6.51
CA PRO A 240 -4.40 9.87 6.47
C PRO A 240 -4.94 8.49 6.82
N VAL A 241 -4.30 7.41 6.35
CA VAL A 241 -4.72 6.03 6.65
C VAL A 241 -4.55 5.70 8.12
N VAL A 242 -3.43 6.09 8.72
CA VAL A 242 -3.17 5.88 10.15
C VAL A 242 -4.12 6.71 11.02
N ILE A 243 -4.37 7.97 10.66
CA ILE A 243 -5.35 8.85 11.32
C ILE A 243 -6.74 8.21 11.26
N TYR A 244 -7.14 7.73 10.09
CA TYR A 244 -8.43 7.09 9.86
C TYR A 244 -8.61 5.81 10.68
N TRP A 245 -7.58 4.95 10.73
CA TRP A 245 -7.55 3.76 11.57
C TRP A 245 -7.70 4.11 13.05
N LEU A 246 -6.86 5.01 13.57
CA LEU A 246 -6.86 5.37 14.99
C LEU A 246 -8.17 6.05 15.39
N ALA A 247 -8.76 6.88 14.52
CA ALA A 247 -10.10 7.42 14.73
C ALA A 247 -11.15 6.29 14.82
N GLY A 248 -11.07 5.31 13.91
CA GLY A 248 -11.86 4.08 13.96
C GLY A 248 -11.73 3.33 15.28
N SER A 249 -10.50 3.06 15.74
CA SER A 249 -10.23 2.35 16.99
C SER A 249 -10.73 3.10 18.22
N LEU A 250 -10.53 4.43 18.28
CA LEU A 250 -10.99 5.25 19.40
C LEU A 250 -12.52 5.32 19.47
N THR A 251 -13.19 5.44 18.32
CA THR A 251 -14.68 5.46 18.29
C THR A 251 -15.30 4.11 18.67
N ASN A 252 -14.60 3.00 18.46
CA ASN A 252 -15.04 1.66 18.85
C ASN A 252 -14.69 1.31 20.31
N SER A 253 -13.90 2.13 21.00
CA SER A 253 -13.43 1.82 22.35
C SER A 253 -14.58 1.83 23.36
N ARG A 254 -14.73 0.71 24.08
CA ARG A 254 -15.75 0.53 25.14
C ARG A 254 -15.30 1.06 26.50
N SER A 255 -14.03 1.47 26.64
CA SER A 255 -13.43 1.98 27.87
C SER A 255 -12.71 3.33 27.65
N PRO A 256 -13.45 4.42 27.39
CA PRO A 256 -12.85 5.75 27.27
C PRO A 256 -12.06 6.10 28.54
N GLY A 257 -10.79 6.47 28.39
CA GLY A 257 -9.91 6.85 29.50
C GLY A 257 -8.95 5.77 30.01
N ASP A 258 -9.01 4.55 29.45
CA ASP A 258 -7.98 3.53 29.67
C ASP A 258 -6.61 3.99 29.13
N HIS A 259 -5.49 3.49 29.68
CA HIS A 259 -4.14 3.92 29.27
C HIS A 259 -3.87 3.60 27.79
N VAL A 260 -4.41 2.50 27.27
CA VAL A 260 -4.33 2.15 25.84
C VAL A 260 -5.11 3.15 24.98
N TYR A 261 -6.28 3.58 25.43
CA TYR A 261 -7.09 4.61 24.74
C TYR A 261 -6.34 5.94 24.69
N ILE A 262 -5.82 6.40 25.83
CA ILE A 262 -5.05 7.65 25.92
C ILE A 262 -3.83 7.58 25.00
N PHE A 263 -3.12 6.45 25.01
CA PHE A 263 -1.94 6.27 24.15
C PHE A 263 -2.30 6.29 22.66
N ALA A 264 -3.37 5.61 22.25
CA ALA A 264 -3.86 5.68 20.86
C ALA A 264 -4.27 7.11 20.46
N ALA A 265 -4.92 7.87 21.35
CA ALA A 265 -5.27 9.27 21.12
C ALA A 265 -4.04 10.19 20.98
N VAL A 266 -2.97 9.93 21.75
CA VAL A 266 -1.69 10.63 21.61
C VAL A 266 -1.04 10.33 20.26
N ILE A 267 -1.01 9.06 19.83
CA ILE A 267 -0.46 8.67 18.52
C ILE A 267 -1.28 9.32 17.39
N LEU A 268 -2.61 9.40 17.52
CA LEU A 268 -3.46 10.12 16.56
C LEU A 268 -3.07 11.60 16.46
N GLY A 269 -2.89 12.27 17.61
CA GLY A 269 -2.43 13.67 17.65
C GLY A 269 -1.06 13.87 16.99
N ILE A 270 -0.10 13.00 17.29
CA ILE A 270 1.23 12.99 16.65
C ILE A 270 1.10 12.79 15.13
N SER A 271 0.26 11.84 14.70
CA SER A 271 0.04 11.54 13.28
C SER A 271 -0.53 12.75 12.53
N CYS A 272 -1.45 13.49 13.14
CA CYS A 272 -1.99 14.73 12.58
C CYS A 272 -0.91 15.80 12.42
N VAL A 273 -0.06 16.01 13.45
CA VAL A 273 1.05 16.99 13.39
C VAL A 273 2.06 16.59 12.31
N MET A 274 2.43 15.31 12.24
CA MET A 274 3.30 14.77 11.18
C MET A 274 2.71 15.00 9.80
N PHE A 275 1.41 14.75 9.60
CA PHE A 275 0.74 14.96 8.33
C PHE A 275 0.77 16.43 7.87
N VAL A 276 0.40 17.37 8.75
CA VAL A 276 0.44 18.81 8.45
C VAL A 276 1.86 19.27 8.13
N THR A 277 2.83 18.82 8.93
CA THR A 277 4.25 19.12 8.71
C THR A 277 4.71 18.57 7.36
N ARG A 278 4.31 17.35 7.00
CA ARG A 278 4.63 16.74 5.72
C ARG A 278 4.05 17.52 4.56
N LEU A 279 2.78 17.90 4.61
CA LEU A 279 2.15 18.72 3.55
C LEU A 279 2.87 20.07 3.39
N ALA A 280 3.22 20.73 4.49
CA ALA A 280 3.97 21.98 4.45
C ALA A 280 5.36 21.80 3.83
N LEU A 281 6.12 20.77 4.24
CA LEU A 281 7.44 20.46 3.71
C LEU A 281 7.41 20.09 2.23
N VAL A 282 6.46 19.26 1.80
CA VAL A 282 6.30 18.86 0.40
C VAL A 282 5.96 20.06 -0.47
N THR A 283 5.03 20.91 -0.03
CA THR A 283 4.64 22.14 -0.75
C THR A 283 5.82 23.11 -0.84
N TRP A 284 6.52 23.35 0.28
CA TRP A 284 7.69 24.21 0.31
C TRP A 284 8.81 23.68 -0.60
N ARG A 285 9.13 22.39 -0.54
CA ARG A 285 10.14 21.74 -1.41
C ARG A 285 9.71 21.77 -2.88
N HIS A 286 8.43 21.61 -3.19
CA HIS A 286 7.93 21.72 -4.56
C HIS A 286 8.19 23.13 -5.13
N CYS A 287 7.91 24.17 -4.35
CA CYS A 287 8.09 25.57 -4.77
C CYS A 287 9.55 26.04 -4.78
N LYS A 288 10.37 25.62 -3.80
CA LYS A 288 11.74 26.13 -3.62
C LYS A 288 12.84 25.19 -4.13
N GLN A 289 12.57 23.90 -4.26
CA GLN A 289 13.54 22.87 -4.63
C GLN A 289 12.94 21.87 -5.64
N PRO A 290 12.61 22.31 -6.87
CA PRO A 290 12.02 21.44 -7.87
C PRO A 290 12.91 20.22 -8.14
N LEU A 291 12.31 19.03 -8.16
CA LEU A 291 13.01 17.74 -8.33
C LEU A 291 13.75 17.64 -9.66
N TYR A 292 13.14 18.18 -10.71
CA TYR A 292 13.68 18.11 -12.05
C TYR A 292 13.95 19.55 -12.50
N LYS A 293 15.22 19.86 -12.74
CA LYS A 293 15.67 21.10 -13.39
C LYS A 293 16.04 20.75 -14.82
N ASP A 294 15.58 21.54 -15.78
CA ASP A 294 15.87 21.32 -17.20
C ASP A 294 17.32 21.69 -17.49
N ASN A 295 18.23 20.73 -17.29
CA ASN A 295 19.67 20.93 -17.45
C ASN A 295 20.15 20.55 -18.86
N GLY A 296 19.25 20.27 -19.81
CA GLY A 296 19.59 20.00 -21.22
C GLY A 296 20.28 18.65 -21.50
N LEU A 297 20.66 17.88 -20.47
CA LEU A 297 21.37 16.60 -20.54
C LEU A 297 20.50 15.41 -20.10
N ASP A 298 19.23 15.38 -20.50
CA ASP A 298 18.36 14.24 -20.17
C ASP A 298 18.62 13.09 -21.15
N LEU A 299 19.17 11.99 -20.62
CA LEU A 299 19.34 10.74 -21.37
C LEU A 299 17.99 10.26 -21.90
N SER A 300 18.00 9.70 -23.11
CA SER A 300 16.80 9.09 -23.68
C SER A 300 16.37 7.86 -22.88
N PRO A 301 15.06 7.51 -22.85
CA PRO A 301 14.58 6.30 -22.18
C PRO A 301 15.29 5.02 -22.61
N VAL A 302 15.75 4.98 -23.87
CA VAL A 302 16.49 3.84 -24.44
C VAL A 302 17.89 3.74 -23.83
N GLU A 303 18.63 4.84 -23.73
CA GLU A 303 19.96 4.88 -23.09
C GLU A 303 19.89 4.55 -21.60
N ILE A 304 18.82 4.97 -20.92
CA ILE A 304 18.56 4.62 -19.52
C ILE A 304 18.34 3.11 -19.39
N SER A 305 17.49 2.53 -20.26
CA SER A 305 17.15 1.10 -20.22
C SER A 305 18.36 0.18 -20.48
N LEU A 306 19.34 0.62 -21.29
CA LEU A 306 20.57 -0.13 -21.58
C LEU A 306 21.52 -0.22 -20.37
N LYS A 307 21.37 0.66 -19.38
CA LYS A 307 22.17 0.66 -18.15
C LYS A 307 21.51 -0.10 -16.99
N GLN A 308 20.27 -0.58 -17.16
CA GLN A 308 19.52 -1.24 -16.09
C GLN A 308 19.67 -2.77 -16.10
N SER A 309 19.63 -3.36 -14.92
CA SER A 309 19.52 -4.82 -14.72
C SER A 309 18.19 -5.33 -15.27
N LYS A 310 18.18 -6.56 -15.82
CA LYS A 310 16.98 -7.23 -16.37
C LYS A 310 15.80 -7.31 -15.39
N PHE A 311 16.07 -7.29 -14.09
CA PHE A 311 15.05 -7.33 -13.04
C PHE A 311 14.31 -5.99 -12.87
N PHE A 312 14.98 -4.89 -13.22
CA PHE A 312 14.46 -3.53 -13.20
C PHE A 312 14.06 -3.03 -14.59
N LEU A 313 14.26 -3.86 -15.61
CA LEU A 313 13.63 -3.76 -16.93
C LEU A 313 12.21 -4.34 -16.88
#